data_AF-A0A8B3NEH9-F1
#
_entry.id   AF-A0A8B3NEH9-F1
#
_cell.length_a   1.000
_cell.length_b   1.000
_cell.length_c   1.000
_cell.angle_alpha   90.00
_cell.angle_beta   90.00
_cell.angle_gamma   90.00
#
_symmetry.space_group_name_H-M   'P 1'
#
loop_
_entity.id
_entity.type
_entity.pdbx_description
1 polymer ?
#
loop_
_entity_poly.entity_id
_entity_poly.type
_entity_poly.pdbx_seq_one_letter_code
_entity_poly.pdbx_strand_id
1 'polypeptide(L)' 'MPKIIVIGAGIAGVSTAYALLEQGYDVTVVEWRRYA' A
#
# COMPACT_ATOMS: atom_id res chain seq x y z
N MET A 1 -12.19 7.39 9.83
CA MET A 1 -11.78 6.47 8.74
C MET A 1 -10.54 5.72 9.21
N PRO A 2 -10.49 4.39 9.12
CA PRO A 2 -9.32 3.62 9.52
C PRO A 2 -8.16 3.87 8.55
N LYS A 3 -6.94 3.95 9.11
CA LYS A 3 -5.70 4.11 8.35
C LYS A 3 -4.99 2.77 8.23
N ILE A 4 -4.56 2.42 7.02
CA ILE A 4 -3.95 1.14 6.71
C ILE A 4 -2.52 1.37 6.21
N ILE A 5 -1.57 0.59 6.74
CA ILE A 5 -0.18 0.60 6.27
C ILE A 5 0.10 -0.73 5.59
N VAL A 6 0.58 -0.67 4.35
CA VAL A 6 1.05 -1.82 3.58
C VAL A 6 2.58 -1.80 3.55
N ILE A 7 3.21 -2.88 4.03
CA ILE A 7 4.67 -3.01 4.08
C ILE A 7 5.12 -3.87 2.90
N GLY A 8 5.96 -3.29 2.03
CA GLY A 8 6.45 -3.88 0.78
C GLY A 8 5.72 -3.32 -0.45
N ALA A 9 6.48 -2.77 -1.41
CA ALA A 9 5.98 -2.21 -2.68
C ALA A 9 6.19 -3.14 -3.89
N GLY A 10 6.27 -4.45 -3.65
CA GLY A 10 6.19 -5.45 -4.71
C GLY A 10 4.79 -5.51 -5.33
N ILE A 11 4.61 -6.34 -6.37
CA ILE A 11 3.34 -6.45 -7.11
C ILE A 11 2.15 -6.75 -6.20
N ALA A 12 2.33 -7.61 -5.20
CA ALA A 12 1.29 -7.94 -4.24
C ALA A 12 0.93 -6.73 -3.37
N GLY A 13 1.93 -6.05 -2.80
CA GLY A 13 1.71 -4.90 -1.91
C GLY A 13 1.03 -3.73 -2.62
N VAL A 14 1.45 -3.41 -3.85
CA VAL A 14 0.80 -2.36 -4.66
C VAL A 14 -0.64 -2.76 -5.02
N SER A 15 -0.87 -4.02 -5.41
CA SER A 15 -2.22 -4.50 -5.75
C SER A 15 -3.16 -4.45 -4.54
N THR A 16 -2.66 -4.82 -3.35
CA THR A 16 -3.42 -4.73 -2.09
C THR A 16 -3.73 -3.27 -1.74
N ALA A 17 -2.74 -2.37 -1.85
CA ALA A 17 -2.95 -0.96 -1.58
C ALA A 17 -4.00 -0.34 -2.52
N TYR A 18 -3.96 -0.70 -3.80
CA TYR A 18 -4.93 -0.27 -4.80
C TYR A 18 -6.36 -0.71 -4.45
N ALA A 19 -6.57 -2.00 -4.15
CA ALA A 19 -7.89 -2.52 -3.78
C ALA A 19 -8.45 -1.85 -2.51
N LEU A 20 -7.59 -1.50 -1.55
CA LEU A 20 -8.00 -0.78 -0.33
C LEU A 20 -8.34 0.69 -0.62
N LEU A 21 -7.62 1.35 -1.53
CA LEU A 21 -7.95 2.70 -1.98
C LEU A 21 -9.30 2.74 -2.70
N GLU A 22 -9.62 1.76 -3.54
CA GLU A 22 -10.94 1.65 -4.20
C GLU A 22 -12.09 1.49 -3.21
N GLN A 23 -11.83 0.92 -2.04
CA GLN A 23 -12.80 0.79 -0.94
C GLN A 23 -12.92 2.05 -0.07
N GLY A 24 -12.16 3.11 -0.39
CA GLY A 24 -12.22 4.40 0.32
C GLY A 24 -11.39 4.47 1.60
N TYR A 25 -10.42 3.57 1.79
CA TYR A 25 -9.50 3.62 2.93
C TYR A 25 -8.35 4.62 2.72
N ASP A 26 -7.85 5.17 3.82
CA ASP A 26 -6.60 5.95 3.83
C ASP A 26 -5.41 4.97 3.93
N VAL A 27 -4.64 4.82 2.86
CA VAL A 27 -3.60 3.80 2.72
C VAL A 27 -2.23 4.43 2.53
N THR A 28 -1.24 3.97 3.30
CA THR A 28 0.18 4.31 3.11
C THR A 28 0.98 3.06 2.77
N VAL A 29 1.76 3.11 1.70
CA VAL A 29 2.68 2.02 1.33
C VAL A 29 4.09 2.40 1.76
N VAL A 30 4.78 1.47 2.44
CA VAL A 30 6.17 1.65 2.88
C VAL A 30 7.03 0.53 2.29
N GLU A 31 8.12 0.90 1.62
CA GLU A 31 9.10 -0.03 1.09
C GLU A 31 10.50 0.34 1.60
N TRP A 32 11.26 -0.67 1.98
CA TRP A 32 12.63 -0.54 2.47
C TRP A 32 13.62 -0.32 1.32
N ARG A 33 13.42 -1.01 0.19
CA ARG A 33 14.26 -0.85 -1.00
C ARG A 33 13.88 0.42 -1.75
N ARG A 34 14.79 1.38 -1.77
CA ARG A 34 14.75 2.42 -2.80
C ARG A 34 15.06 1.77 -4.14
N TYR A 35 14.19 1.95 -5.13
CA TYR A 35 14.55 1.67 -6.52
C TYR A 35 15.83 2.45 -6.83
N ALA A 36 16.90 1.73 -7.18
CA ALA A 36 18.17 2.28 -7.62
C ALA A 36 18.15 2.52 -9.13
#